data_AF-A0A512C448-F1
#
_entry.id   AF-A0A512C448-F1
#
_cell.length_a   1.000
_cell.length_b   1.000
_cell.length_c   1.000
_cell.angle_alpha   90.00
_cell.angle_beta   90.00
_cell.angle_gamma   90.00
#
_symmetry.space_group_name_H-M   'P 1'
#
loop_
_entity.id
_entity.type
_entity.pdbx_description
1 polymer ?
#
loop_
_entity_poly.entity_id
_entity_poly.type
_entity_poly.pdbx_seq_one_letter_code
_entity_poly.pdbx_strand_id
1 'polypeptide(L)'
;MNRTFPISQPAELLRRHESGSVGVAMALLMPLLVGILGLAIDYGRMATIRTALIQAADATGQTLRMQINLCNARVEAGEMQAQGCFDDAHMTLKGASLQAHARQHMDENFKVRWARASVDRLTYEGLTGRVTLDVSSQYDCVFLHLILKEGCRVRLESGTSF
;
A
#
# COMPACT_ATOMS: atom_id res chain seq x y z
N MET A 1 18.02 75.71 27.45
CA MET A 1 17.37 74.46 27.89
C MET A 1 16.18 74.21 26.97
N ASN A 2 16.25 73.20 26.11
CA ASN A 2 15.09 72.77 25.33
C ASN A 2 15.18 71.25 25.17
N ARG A 3 14.33 70.50 25.88
CA ARG A 3 14.21 69.04 25.74
C ARG A 3 12.95 68.76 24.93
N THR A 4 13.14 68.52 23.64
CA THR A 4 12.12 67.94 22.76
C THR A 4 12.03 66.44 23.04
N PHE A 5 10.88 65.98 23.54
CA PHE A 5 10.55 64.56 23.62
C PHE A 5 10.09 64.08 22.23
N PRO A 6 10.70 63.04 21.63
CA PRO A 6 10.22 62.52 20.36
C PRO A 6 8.94 61.70 20.56
N ILE A 7 7.84 62.22 20.04
CA ILE A 7 6.56 61.52 19.85
C ILE A 7 6.71 60.60 18.62
N SER A 8 7.46 59.51 18.74
CA SER A 8 7.61 58.53 17.63
C SER A 8 7.38 57.08 18.06
N GLN A 9 7.04 56.83 19.32
CA GLN A 9 7.02 55.46 19.86
C GLN A 9 5.73 54.62 19.73
N PRO A 10 4.50 55.13 19.43
CA PRO A 10 3.34 54.25 19.44
C PRO A 10 3.27 53.32 18.21
N ALA A 11 3.76 53.77 17.05
CA ALA A 11 3.68 52.99 15.81
C ALA A 11 4.66 51.81 15.77
N GLU A 12 5.88 51.96 16.29
CA GLU A 12 6.85 50.86 16.35
C GLU A 12 6.45 49.79 17.37
N LEU A 13 5.87 50.19 18.51
CA LEU A 13 5.35 49.25 19.52
C LEU A 13 4.17 48.43 18.98
N LEU A 14 3.21 49.04 18.27
CA LEU A 14 2.13 48.30 17.61
C LEU A 14 2.66 47.33 16.54
N ARG A 15 3.59 47.77 15.69
CA ARG A 15 4.16 46.93 14.62
C ARG A 15 4.94 45.72 15.16
N ARG A 16 5.60 45.88 16.32
CA ARG A 16 6.29 44.79 17.04
C ARG A 16 5.30 43.85 17.73
N HIS A 17 4.17 44.36 18.20
CA HIS A 17 3.10 43.55 18.80
C HIS A 17 2.31 42.76 17.74
N GLU A 18 2.04 43.35 16.58
CA GLU A 18 1.39 42.67 15.44
C GLU A 18 2.28 41.59 14.83
N SER A 19 3.58 41.85 14.66
CA SER A 19 4.52 40.82 14.17
C SER A 19 4.75 39.70 15.20
N GLY A 20 4.78 40.04 16.50
CA GLY A 20 4.88 39.06 17.59
C GLY A 20 3.62 38.20 17.74
N SER A 21 2.43 38.79 17.63
CA SER A 21 1.16 38.06 17.72
C SER A 21 0.92 37.17 16.51
N VAL A 22 1.30 37.61 15.30
CA VAL A 22 1.28 36.77 14.09
C VAL A 22 2.28 35.63 14.21
N GLY A 23 3.47 35.86 14.77
CA GLY A 23 4.45 34.81 15.02
C GLY A 23 3.94 33.74 16.00
N VAL A 24 3.29 34.16 17.09
CA VAL A 24 2.67 33.24 18.06
C VAL A 24 1.48 32.50 17.46
N ALA A 25 0.61 33.19 16.72
CA ALA A 25 -0.51 32.56 16.03
C ALA A 25 -0.04 31.52 15.00
N MET A 26 1.02 31.83 14.24
CA MET A 26 1.60 30.87 13.29
C MET A 26 2.27 29.69 13.99
N ALA A 27 2.96 29.92 15.12
CA ALA A 27 3.55 28.84 15.92
C ALA A 27 2.49 27.91 16.51
N LEU A 28 1.31 28.43 16.87
CA LEU A 28 0.17 27.63 17.34
C LEU A 28 -0.54 26.87 16.21
N LEU A 29 -0.56 27.42 14.99
CA LEU A 29 -1.15 26.78 13.81
C LEU A 29 -0.21 25.79 13.12
N MET A 30 1.11 25.94 13.28
CA MET A 30 2.13 25.08 12.68
C MET A 30 1.94 23.58 13.01
N PRO A 31 1.71 23.17 14.27
CA PRO A 31 1.44 21.76 14.58
C PRO A 31 0.23 21.21 13.84
N LEU A 32 -0.81 22.02 13.67
CA LEU A 32 -2.02 21.63 12.94
C LEU A 32 -1.74 21.47 11.44
N LEU A 33 -1.00 22.41 10.85
CA LEU A 33 -0.58 22.34 9.44
C LEU A 33 0.33 21.14 9.19
N VAL A 34 1.31 20.89 10.05
CA VAL A 34 2.21 19.74 9.96
C VAL A 34 1.45 18.42 10.11
N GLY A 35 0.50 18.35 11.05
CA GLY A 35 -0.35 17.17 11.23
C GLY A 35 -1.22 16.86 10.00
N ILE A 36 -1.85 17.88 9.41
CA ILE A 36 -2.68 17.74 8.20
C ILE A 36 -1.81 17.33 7.00
N LEU A 37 -0.67 17.97 6.80
CA LEU A 37 0.27 17.62 5.72
C LEU A 37 0.78 16.19 5.88
N GLY A 38 1.14 15.79 7.10
CA GLY A 38 1.55 14.43 7.41
C GLY A 38 0.47 13.40 7.10
N LEU A 39 -0.78 13.68 7.46
CA LEU A 39 -1.93 12.82 7.15
C LEU A 39 -2.17 12.71 5.63
N ALA A 40 -2.08 13.82 4.90
CA ALA A 40 -2.21 13.82 3.45
C ALA A 40 -1.12 12.97 2.76
N ILE A 41 0.12 13.02 3.26
CA ILE A 41 1.22 12.18 2.77
C ILE A 41 0.95 10.70 3.05
N ASP A 42 0.54 10.36 4.27
CA ASP A 42 0.23 8.98 4.64
C ASP A 42 -0.94 8.42 3.79
N TYR A 43 -1.97 9.23 3.54
CA TYR A 43 -3.08 8.83 2.67
C TYR A 43 -2.64 8.66 1.20
N GLY A 44 -1.81 9.56 0.68
CA GLY A 44 -1.25 9.44 -0.67
C GLY A 44 -0.38 8.19 -0.84
N ARG A 45 0.40 7.85 0.19
CA ARG A 45 1.15 6.59 0.27
C ARG A 45 0.22 5.39 0.26
N MET A 46 -0.82 5.38 1.09
CA MET A 46 -1.81 4.32 1.13
C MET A 46 -2.45 4.07 -0.25
N ALA A 47 -2.87 5.14 -0.92
CA ALA A 47 -3.47 5.07 -2.24
C ALA A 47 -2.49 4.45 -3.26
N THR A 48 -1.22 4.86 -3.21
CA THR A 48 -0.16 4.34 -4.11
C THR A 48 0.10 2.84 -3.86
N ILE A 49 0.16 2.41 -2.60
CA ILE A 49 0.32 0.99 -2.27
C ILE A 49 -0.89 0.20 -2.78
N ARG A 50 -2.09 0.73 -2.57
CA ARG A 50 -3.33 0.05 -2.98
C ARG A 50 -3.36 -0.16 -4.49
N THR A 51 -3.05 0.87 -5.27
CA THR A 51 -3.02 0.74 -6.73
C THR A 51 -1.92 -0.22 -7.20
N ALA A 52 -0.73 -0.14 -6.61
CA ALA A 52 0.37 -1.05 -6.94
C ALA A 52 0.08 -2.51 -6.55
N LEU A 53 -0.57 -2.73 -5.41
CA LEU A 53 -1.01 -4.07 -5.00
C LEU A 53 -2.07 -4.63 -5.95
N ILE A 54 -3.04 -3.83 -6.36
CA ILE A 54 -4.06 -4.26 -7.34
C ILE A 54 -3.37 -4.66 -8.65
N GLN A 55 -2.50 -3.81 -9.19
CA GLN A 55 -1.77 -4.11 -10.43
C GLN A 55 -0.91 -5.37 -10.31
N ALA A 56 -0.21 -5.54 -9.19
CA ALA A 56 0.62 -6.72 -8.96
C ALA A 56 -0.21 -7.99 -8.78
N ALA A 57 -1.32 -7.91 -8.05
CA ALA A 57 -2.24 -9.03 -7.83
C ALA A 57 -2.93 -9.46 -9.12
N ASP A 58 -3.35 -8.51 -9.96
CA ASP A 58 -3.98 -8.79 -11.24
C ASP A 58 -2.98 -9.42 -12.23
N ALA A 59 -1.75 -8.88 -12.31
CA ALA A 59 -0.69 -9.48 -13.11
C ALA A 59 -0.36 -10.92 -12.65
N THR A 60 -0.21 -11.10 -11.35
CA THR A 60 0.05 -12.42 -10.74
C THR A 60 -1.10 -13.40 -11.01
N GLY A 61 -2.35 -12.94 -10.83
CA GLY A 61 -3.54 -13.74 -11.08
C GLY A 61 -3.66 -14.18 -12.54
N GLN A 62 -3.34 -13.29 -13.49
CA GLN A 62 -3.31 -13.64 -14.92
C GLN A 62 -2.24 -14.69 -15.24
N THR A 63 -1.03 -14.55 -14.69
CA THR A 63 0.04 -15.53 -14.90
C THR A 63 -0.33 -16.90 -14.32
N LEU A 64 -0.87 -16.93 -13.11
CA LEU A 64 -1.34 -18.17 -12.47
C LEU A 64 -2.47 -18.82 -13.26
N ARG A 65 -3.42 -18.02 -13.76
CA ARG A 65 -4.51 -18.50 -14.62
C ARG A 65 -3.99 -19.18 -15.88
N MET A 66 -3.04 -18.56 -16.58
CA MET A 66 -2.44 -19.14 -17.79
C MET A 66 -1.77 -20.48 -17.48
N GLN A 67 -1.07 -20.57 -16.34
CA GLN A 67 -0.39 -21.79 -15.93
C GLN A 67 -1.34 -22.92 -15.57
N ILE A 68 -2.40 -22.61 -14.82
CA ILE A 68 -3.46 -23.59 -14.49
C ILE A 68 -4.13 -24.09 -15.77
N ASN A 69 -4.43 -23.20 -16.72
CA ASN A 69 -4.99 -23.58 -18.02
C ASN A 69 -4.10 -24.52 -18.82
N LEU A 70 -2.80 -24.20 -18.91
CA LEU A 70 -1.83 -25.05 -19.59
C LEU A 70 -1.73 -26.42 -18.92
N CYS A 71 -1.88 -26.46 -17.60
CA CYS A 71 -1.86 -27.71 -16.85
C CYS A 71 -3.12 -28.54 -17.08
N ASN A 72 -4.31 -27.92 -17.04
CA ASN A 72 -5.58 -28.56 -17.40
C ASN A 72 -5.57 -29.14 -18.82
N ALA A 73 -5.09 -28.36 -19.79
CA ALA A 73 -4.99 -28.82 -21.18
C ALA A 73 -4.09 -30.07 -21.34
N ARG A 74 -3.00 -30.16 -20.57
CA ARG A 74 -2.11 -31.35 -20.58
C ARG A 74 -2.75 -32.57 -19.92
N VAL A 75 -3.55 -32.35 -18.88
CA VAL A 75 -4.33 -33.43 -18.24
C VAL A 75 -5.39 -33.95 -19.20
N GLU A 76 -6.12 -33.06 -19.87
CA GLU A 76 -7.13 -33.42 -20.89
C GLU A 76 -6.51 -34.14 -22.10
N ALA A 77 -5.30 -33.75 -22.50
CA ALA A 77 -4.53 -34.42 -23.55
C ALA A 77 -3.96 -35.79 -23.12
N GLY A 78 -4.10 -36.18 -21.85
CA GLY A 78 -3.56 -37.42 -21.32
C GLY A 78 -2.03 -37.44 -21.15
N GLU A 79 -1.38 -36.28 -21.28
CA GLU A 79 0.08 -36.14 -21.16
C GLU A 79 0.54 -36.13 -19.69
N MET A 80 -0.38 -35.82 -18.76
CA MET A 80 -0.09 -35.67 -17.32
C MET A 80 -1.28 -36.16 -16.49
N GLN A 81 -1.02 -36.79 -15.34
CA GLN A 81 -2.08 -37.14 -14.39
C GLN A 81 -2.58 -35.88 -13.66
N ALA A 82 -3.89 -35.79 -13.43
CA ALA A 82 -4.52 -34.68 -12.71
C ALA A 82 -3.88 -34.41 -11.33
N GLN A 83 -3.43 -35.46 -10.64
CA GLN A 83 -2.73 -35.35 -9.36
C GLN A 83 -1.38 -34.63 -9.46
N GLY A 84 -0.64 -34.82 -10.57
CA GLY A 84 0.61 -34.10 -10.83
C GLY A 84 0.42 -32.60 -11.12
N CYS A 85 -0.82 -32.18 -11.37
CA CYS A 85 -1.21 -30.81 -11.63
C CYS A 85 -1.70 -30.08 -10.37
N PHE A 86 -2.29 -30.80 -9.40
CA PHE A 86 -3.10 -30.23 -8.32
C PHE A 86 -2.79 -30.71 -6.89
N ASP A 87 -1.76 -31.53 -6.64
CA ASP A 87 -1.49 -32.00 -5.26
C ASP A 87 -1.27 -30.83 -4.28
N ASP A 88 -2.00 -30.83 -3.16
CA ASP A 88 -2.12 -29.74 -2.17
C ASP A 88 -0.80 -29.33 -1.48
N ALA A 89 0.27 -30.12 -1.63
CA ALA A 89 1.63 -29.73 -1.21
C ALA A 89 2.43 -29.02 -2.32
N HIS A 90 2.04 -29.24 -3.58
CA HIS A 90 2.87 -29.07 -4.77
C HIS A 90 2.00 -28.93 -6.03
N MET A 91 1.30 -27.80 -6.20
CA MET A 91 1.08 -27.26 -7.55
C MET A 91 2.45 -26.85 -8.11
N THR A 92 3.24 -27.84 -8.49
CA THR A 92 4.61 -27.68 -8.95
C THR A 92 4.62 -27.35 -10.42
N LEU A 93 4.55 -26.05 -10.71
CA LEU A 93 5.28 -25.51 -11.85
C LEU A 93 6.78 -25.72 -11.57
N LYS A 94 7.30 -26.92 -11.85
CA LYS A 94 8.70 -27.32 -11.63
C LYS A 94 9.22 -27.10 -10.18
N GLY A 95 8.60 -27.70 -9.18
CA GLY A 95 9.24 -27.89 -7.86
C GLY A 95 8.96 -26.85 -6.75
N ALA A 96 8.13 -25.82 -6.99
CA ALA A 96 7.64 -24.90 -5.95
C ALA A 96 6.10 -24.92 -5.86
N SER A 97 5.50 -24.75 -4.67
CA SER A 97 4.04 -24.68 -4.50
C SER A 97 3.45 -23.44 -5.20
N LEU A 98 2.17 -23.48 -5.65
CA LEU A 98 1.52 -22.33 -6.31
C LEU A 98 1.60 -21.07 -5.47
N GLN A 99 1.52 -21.20 -4.14
CA GLN A 99 1.66 -20.07 -3.23
C GLN A 99 3.08 -19.48 -3.27
N ALA A 100 4.13 -20.30 -3.37
CA ALA A 100 5.49 -19.81 -3.55
C ALA A 100 5.65 -19.10 -4.91
N HIS A 101 5.02 -19.63 -5.96
CA HIS A 101 5.03 -18.99 -7.28
C HIS A 101 4.27 -17.66 -7.29
N ALA A 102 3.10 -17.61 -6.64
CA ALA A 102 2.33 -16.40 -6.44
C ALA A 102 3.11 -15.34 -5.65
N ARG A 103 3.85 -15.75 -4.61
CA ARG A 103 4.73 -14.85 -3.85
C ARG A 103 5.85 -14.28 -4.73
N GLN A 104 6.49 -15.14 -5.53
CA GLN A 104 7.54 -14.70 -6.44
C GLN A 104 7.01 -13.68 -7.45
N HIS A 105 5.88 -13.96 -8.11
CA HIS A 105 5.26 -13.02 -9.06
C HIS A 105 4.79 -11.73 -8.40
N MET A 106 4.27 -11.80 -7.17
CA MET A 106 3.93 -10.59 -6.41
C MET A 106 5.17 -9.75 -6.11
N ASP A 107 6.28 -10.35 -5.68
CA ASP A 107 7.53 -9.62 -5.43
C ASP A 107 8.12 -9.04 -6.74
N GLU A 108 7.97 -9.75 -7.85
CA GLU A 108 8.42 -9.27 -9.17
C GLU A 108 7.56 -8.12 -9.68
N ASN A 109 6.24 -8.14 -9.46
CA ASN A 109 5.32 -7.12 -9.98
C ASN A 109 5.10 -5.93 -9.03
N PHE A 110 5.28 -6.10 -7.73
CA PHE A 110 5.10 -5.04 -6.75
C PHE A 110 6.33 -4.13 -6.67
N LYS A 111 6.31 -3.01 -7.38
CA LYS A 111 7.45 -2.08 -7.51
C LYS A 111 7.43 -0.87 -6.55
N VAL A 112 6.92 -1.03 -5.33
CA VAL A 112 6.94 0.06 -4.32
C VAL A 112 8.19 -0.05 -3.46
N ARG A 113 9.08 0.95 -3.51
CA ARG A 113 10.40 0.91 -2.82
C ARG A 113 10.35 0.85 -1.30
N TRP A 114 9.31 1.42 -0.70
CA TRP A 114 9.19 1.65 0.75
C TRP A 114 8.08 0.82 1.39
N ALA A 115 7.56 -0.16 0.65
CA ALA A 115 6.56 -1.10 1.14
C ALA A 115 6.93 -2.50 0.64
N ARG A 116 6.45 -3.53 1.33
CA ARG A 116 6.54 -4.92 0.84
C ARG A 116 5.14 -5.49 0.73
N ALA A 117 4.91 -6.26 -0.32
CA ALA A 117 3.69 -7.05 -0.46
C ALA A 117 3.94 -8.46 0.07
N SER A 118 2.89 -9.11 0.55
CA SER A 118 2.90 -10.51 0.95
C SER A 118 1.61 -11.17 0.47
N VAL A 119 1.73 -12.41 0.01
CA VAL A 119 0.57 -13.27 -0.27
C VAL A 119 0.22 -14.00 1.02
N ASP A 120 -0.91 -13.61 1.61
CA ASP A 120 -1.41 -14.17 2.87
C ASP A 120 -2.12 -15.50 2.62
N ARG A 121 -2.98 -15.53 1.59
CA ARG A 121 -3.71 -16.73 1.19
C ARG A 121 -3.89 -16.77 -0.32
N LEU A 122 -3.81 -17.97 -0.88
CA LEU A 122 -4.20 -18.26 -2.24
C LEU A 122 -5.20 -19.40 -2.19
N THR A 123 -6.34 -19.22 -2.86
CA THR A 123 -7.38 -20.23 -2.98
C THR A 123 -7.63 -20.48 -4.45
N TYR A 124 -7.69 -21.75 -4.84
CA TYR A 124 -8.09 -22.19 -6.16
C TYR A 124 -9.33 -23.06 -6.04
N GLU A 125 -10.37 -22.74 -6.79
CA GLU A 125 -11.59 -23.53 -6.85
C GLU A 125 -11.63 -24.26 -8.19
N GLY A 126 -11.37 -25.56 -8.21
CA GLY A 126 -11.25 -26.34 -9.46
C GLY A 126 -12.52 -26.42 -10.31
N LEU A 127 -13.70 -26.28 -9.70
CA LEU A 127 -14.99 -26.37 -10.41
C LEU A 127 -15.31 -25.11 -11.22
N THR A 128 -15.00 -23.94 -10.67
CA THR A 128 -15.20 -22.62 -11.32
C THR A 128 -13.91 -22.10 -11.97
N GLY A 129 -12.81 -22.82 -11.70
CA GLY A 129 -11.42 -22.39 -11.86
C GLY A 129 -11.11 -21.03 -11.20
N ARG A 130 -11.92 -20.55 -10.27
CA ARG A 130 -11.67 -19.25 -9.66
C ARG A 130 -10.35 -19.27 -8.89
N VAL A 131 -9.45 -18.35 -9.20
CA VAL A 131 -8.23 -18.09 -8.43
C VAL A 131 -8.46 -16.85 -7.60
N THR A 132 -8.43 -16.99 -6.28
CA THR A 132 -8.52 -15.89 -5.33
C THR A 132 -7.17 -15.70 -4.63
N LEU A 133 -6.64 -14.48 -4.72
CA LEU A 133 -5.42 -14.03 -4.07
C LEU A 133 -5.77 -13.03 -2.98
N ASP A 134 -5.39 -13.36 -1.76
CA ASP A 134 -5.42 -12.47 -0.62
C ASP A 134 -4.01 -11.95 -0.36
N VAL A 135 -3.81 -10.67 -0.65
CA VAL A 135 -2.52 -10.00 -0.55
C VAL A 135 -2.61 -8.87 0.45
N SER A 136 -1.53 -8.69 1.20
CA SER A 136 -1.38 -7.54 2.07
C SER A 136 -0.06 -6.82 1.84
N SER A 137 -0.04 -5.53 2.16
CA SER A 137 1.19 -4.76 2.26
C SER A 137 1.19 -3.99 3.56
N GLN A 138 2.33 -4.04 4.25
CA GLN A 138 2.60 -3.23 5.43
C GLN A 138 3.54 -2.10 5.06
N TYR A 139 3.27 -0.92 5.58
CA TYR A 139 4.11 0.26 5.42
C TYR A 139 4.14 1.10 6.69
N ASP A 140 5.24 1.83 6.88
CA ASP A 140 5.38 2.74 8.00
C ASP A 140 4.56 4.01 7.73
N CYS A 141 3.53 4.22 8.56
CA CYS A 141 2.77 5.47 8.61
C CYS A 141 2.92 6.08 10.00
N VAL A 142 3.34 7.33 10.06
CA VAL A 142 3.60 7.98 11.35
C VAL A 142 2.34 8.66 11.83
N PHE A 143 1.66 9.42 10.97
CA PHE A 143 0.53 10.25 11.35
C PHE A 143 -0.78 9.45 11.39
N LEU A 144 -0.97 8.54 10.43
CA LEU A 144 -2.13 7.66 10.46
C LEU A 144 -2.12 6.77 11.71
N HIS A 145 -0.95 6.26 12.09
CA HIS A 145 -0.79 5.47 13.30
C HIS A 145 -1.04 6.29 14.57
N LEU A 146 -0.50 7.51 14.64
CA LEU A 146 -0.72 8.41 15.78
C LEU A 146 -2.20 8.77 15.99
N ILE A 147 -2.97 8.90 14.90
CA ILE A 147 -4.37 9.36 14.94
C ILE A 147 -5.34 8.19 15.11
N LEU A 148 -5.19 7.12 14.32
CA LEU A 148 -6.12 5.99 14.29
C LEU A 148 -5.71 4.84 15.21
N LYS A 149 -4.47 4.83 15.72
CA LYS A 149 -3.88 3.73 16.51
C LYS A 149 -3.92 2.35 15.82
N GLU A 150 -4.25 2.32 14.54
CA GLU A 150 -4.26 1.10 13.73
C GLU A 150 -2.92 0.93 13.01
N GLY A 151 -2.61 -0.33 12.66
CA GLY A 151 -1.46 -0.64 11.83
C GLY A 151 -1.74 -0.29 10.37
N CYS A 152 -0.75 0.27 9.67
CA CYS A 152 -0.87 0.60 8.26
C CYS A 152 -0.68 -0.62 7.38
N ARG A 153 -1.77 -1.38 7.26
CA ARG A 153 -1.89 -2.55 6.40
C ARG A 153 -2.97 -2.31 5.35
N VAL A 154 -2.60 -2.47 4.09
CA VAL A 154 -3.57 -2.56 2.98
C VAL A 154 -3.76 -4.04 2.69
N ARG A 155 -5.00 -4.53 2.73
CA ARG A 155 -5.36 -5.91 2.36
C ARG A 155 -6.31 -5.87 1.17
N LEU A 156 -6.07 -6.75 0.21
CA LEU A 156 -6.84 -6.84 -1.02
C LEU A 156 -7.09 -8.31 -1.33
N GLU A 157 -8.33 -8.62 -1.65
CA GLU A 157 -8.72 -9.89 -2.23
C GLU A 157 -8.98 -9.66 -3.72
N SER A 158 -8.15 -10.23 -4.59
CA SER A 158 -8.36 -10.23 -6.05
C SER A 158 -8.77 -11.63 -6.49
N GLY A 159 -9.86 -11.71 -7.25
CA GLY A 159 -10.40 -12.96 -7.76
C GLY A 159 -10.51 -12.90 -9.27
N THR A 160 -9.95 -13.89 -9.97
CA THR A 160 -10.19 -14.08 -11.40
C THR A 160 -10.98 -15.37 -11.60
N SER A 161 -12.12 -15.29 -12.31
CA SER A 161 -12.97 -16.45 -12.65
C SER A 161 -12.85 -16.79 -14.13
N PHE A 162 -13.10 -18.06 -14.48
CA PHE A 162 -13.16 -18.50 -15.87
C PHE A 162 -14.47 -18.14 -16.55
#